data_AF-A0A2A7HYW6-F1
#
_entry.id   AF-A0A2A7HYW6-F1
#
_cell.length_a   1.000
_cell.length_b   1.000
_cell.length_c   1.000
_cell.angle_alpha   90.00
_cell.angle_beta   90.00
_cell.angle_gamma   90.00
#
_symmetry.space_group_name_H-M   'P 1'
#
loop_
_entity.id
_entity.type
_entity.pdbx_description
1 polymer ?
#
loop_
_entity_poly.entity_id
_entity_poly.type
_entity_poly.pdbx_seq_one_letter_code
_entity_poly.pdbx_strand_id
1 'polypeptide(L)'
;MIKKIGVITLLFFLLSTNAFANTNKQIEVFDCQKEMVVQKQSLDLAIEKEAVQYAKAITGPFKNLNVVPKDGHMIKIPLSKPISITNRWLHSTIDEVLILLPLNEKPYIMLYDDENNPHFYYVKGDPKVLLKQMNVRM
;
A
#
# COMPACT_ATOMS: atom_id res chain seq x y z
N MET A 1 11.57 45.79 32.00
CA MET A 1 10.37 44.91 31.96
C MET A 1 10.41 43.80 30.89
N ILE A 2 11.54 43.54 30.22
CA ILE A 2 11.60 42.64 29.04
C ILE A 2 11.94 41.17 29.40
N LYS A 3 12.51 40.91 30.59
CA LYS A 3 12.98 39.57 31.00
C LYS A 3 11.86 38.54 31.30
N LYS A 4 10.60 38.96 31.46
CA LYS A 4 9.47 38.06 31.74
C LYS A 4 8.71 37.61 30.48
N ILE A 5 8.93 38.27 29.34
CA ILE A 5 8.20 37.99 28.09
C ILE A 5 8.73 36.71 27.42
N GLY A 6 10.05 36.48 27.47
CA GLY A 6 10.65 35.29 26.84
C GLY A 6 10.20 33.95 27.44
N VAL A 7 9.86 33.92 28.74
CA VAL A 7 9.37 32.70 29.41
C VAL A 7 7.95 32.35 28.96
N ILE A 8 7.11 33.36 28.72
CA ILE A 8 5.73 33.16 28.24
C ILE A 8 5.76 32.64 26.79
N THR A 9 6.61 33.21 25.93
CA THR A 9 6.75 32.75 24.54
C THR A 9 7.26 31.31 24.44
N LEU A 10 8.16 30.89 25.34
CA LEU A 10 8.67 29.51 25.40
C LEU A 10 7.59 28.50 25.85
N LEU A 11 6.69 28.90 26.76
CA LEU A 11 5.59 28.04 27.19
C LEU A 11 4.56 27.77 26.07
N PHE A 12 4.32 28.73 25.18
CA PHE A 12 3.39 28.54 24.05
C PHE A 12 3.93 27.57 22.98
N PHE A 13 5.25 27.43 22.85
CA PHE A 13 5.85 26.47 21.91
C PHE A 13 5.72 25.01 22.39
N LEU A 14 5.55 24.78 23.69
CA LEU A 14 5.38 23.44 24.27
C LEU A 14 3.94 22.91 24.17
N LEU A 15 2.99 23.75 23.74
CA LEU A 15 1.59 23.39 23.52
C LEU A 15 1.31 22.94 22.07
N SER A 16 2.35 22.66 21.28
CA SER A 16 2.16 22.03 19.97
C SER A 16 1.55 20.64 20.16
N THR A 17 0.23 20.58 20.05
CA THR A 17 -0.49 19.31 19.96
C THR A 17 0.07 18.55 18.78
N ASN A 18 0.56 17.32 19.01
CA ASN A 18 0.82 16.39 17.92
C ASN A 18 -0.52 16.13 17.25
N ALA A 19 -0.82 16.86 16.17
CA ALA A 19 -1.91 16.53 15.29
C ALA A 19 -1.55 15.16 14.72
N PHE A 20 -2.15 14.10 15.27
CA PHE A 20 -2.17 12.81 14.61
C PHE A 20 -2.81 13.08 13.25
N ALA A 21 -1.98 13.12 12.20
CA ALA A 21 -2.47 13.20 10.84
C ALA A 21 -3.31 11.94 10.63
N ASN A 22 -4.63 12.09 10.73
CA ASN A 22 -5.59 11.11 10.28
C ASN A 22 -5.49 11.14 8.75
N THR A 23 -4.44 10.52 8.22
CA THR A 23 -4.26 10.35 6.79
C THR A 23 -5.45 9.51 6.36
N ASN A 24 -6.40 10.13 5.69
CA ASN A 24 -7.54 9.43 5.11
C ASN A 24 -6.93 8.56 4.00
N LYS A 25 -6.48 7.37 4.38
CA LYS A 25 -5.77 6.43 3.51
C LYS A 25 -6.70 6.06 2.36
N GLN A 26 -6.18 6.11 1.15
CA GLN A 26 -6.96 5.86 -0.06
C GLN A 26 -6.38 4.68 -0.82
N ILE A 27 -7.26 3.83 -1.30
CA ILE A 27 -6.93 2.82 -2.29
C ILE A 27 -6.96 3.50 -3.64
N GLU A 28 -5.92 3.26 -4.45
CA GLU A 28 -5.81 3.82 -5.80
C GLU A 28 -5.71 2.69 -6.82
N VAL A 29 -6.51 2.77 -7.89
CA VAL A 29 -6.39 1.86 -9.04
C VAL A 29 -5.79 2.63 -10.20
N PHE A 30 -4.63 2.19 -10.65
CA PHE A 30 -3.88 2.71 -11.77
C PHE A 30 -4.13 1.85 -13.01
N ASP A 31 -4.49 2.48 -14.12
CA ASP A 31 -4.57 1.84 -15.43
C ASP A 31 -3.19 1.94 -16.09
N CYS A 32 -2.57 0.79 -16.34
CA CYS A 32 -1.18 0.73 -16.80
C CYS A 32 -1.02 1.22 -18.25
N GLN A 33 -2.09 1.13 -19.04
CA GLN A 33 -2.08 1.60 -20.43
C GLN A 33 -2.31 3.11 -20.52
N LYS A 34 -3.17 3.66 -19.66
CA LYS A 34 -3.43 5.12 -19.60
C LYS A 34 -2.39 5.89 -18.79
N GLU A 35 -1.52 5.17 -18.08
CA GLU A 35 -0.50 5.71 -17.18
C GLU A 35 -1.08 6.67 -16.12
N MET A 36 -2.30 6.40 -15.63
CA MET A 36 -2.96 7.26 -14.66
C MET A 36 -3.87 6.51 -13.68
N VAL A 37 -4.12 7.14 -12.54
CA VAL A 37 -5.11 6.65 -11.57
C VAL A 37 -6.52 6.85 -12.14
N VAL A 38 -7.26 5.75 -12.29
CA VAL A 38 -8.62 5.72 -12.84
C VAL A 38 -9.71 5.58 -11.79
N GLN A 39 -9.35 5.16 -10.57
CA GLN A 39 -10.26 5.05 -9.44
C GLN A 39 -9.54 5.36 -8.13
N LYS A 40 -10.23 6.08 -7.24
CA LYS A 40 -9.81 6.29 -5.85
C LYS A 40 -10.98 6.05 -4.93
N GLN A 41 -10.73 5.39 -3.81
CA GLN A 41 -11.72 5.24 -2.73
C GLN A 41 -11.04 5.29 -1.38
N SER A 42 -11.78 5.62 -0.32
CA SER A 42 -11.30 5.49 1.05
C SER A 42 -10.90 4.04 1.34
N LEU A 43 -9.92 3.85 2.22
CA LEU A 43 -9.49 2.54 2.68
C LEU A 43 -10.70 1.75 3.22
N ASP A 44 -10.94 0.60 2.61
CA ASP A 44 -11.95 -0.37 3.02
C ASP A 44 -11.26 -1.52 3.78
N LEU A 45 -11.70 -1.80 5.01
CA LEU A 45 -11.08 -2.82 5.87
C LEU A 45 -11.23 -4.24 5.32
N ALA A 46 -12.26 -4.52 4.53
CA ALA A 46 -12.41 -5.82 3.87
C ALA A 46 -11.37 -5.99 2.76
N ILE A 47 -11.16 -4.94 1.94
CA ILE A 47 -10.12 -4.92 0.90
C ILE A 47 -8.72 -4.99 1.52
N GLU A 48 -8.47 -4.23 2.60
CA GLU A 48 -7.21 -4.30 3.35
C GLU A 48 -6.95 -5.72 3.85
N LYS A 49 -7.96 -6.35 4.47
CA LYS A 49 -7.85 -7.71 4.98
C LYS A 49 -7.49 -8.71 3.88
N GLU A 50 -8.12 -8.60 2.71
CA GLU A 50 -7.81 -9.45 1.54
C GLU A 50 -6.38 -9.21 1.03
N ALA A 51 -5.95 -7.95 0.90
CA ALA A 51 -4.59 -7.59 0.51
C ALA A 51 -3.55 -8.21 1.44
N VAL A 52 -3.79 -8.17 2.75
CA VAL A 52 -2.93 -8.80 3.76
C VAL A 52 -2.94 -10.33 3.63
N GLN A 53 -4.06 -10.95 3.28
CA GLN A 53 -4.09 -12.40 3.01
C GLN A 53 -3.22 -12.76 1.82
N TYR A 54 -3.24 -11.97 0.73
CA TYR A 54 -2.34 -12.19 -0.41
C TYR A 54 -0.87 -12.08 0.00
N ALA A 55 -0.49 -11.06 0.77
CA ALA A 55 0.87 -10.89 1.30
C ALA A 55 1.32 -12.06 2.21
N LYS A 56 0.39 -12.69 2.94
CA LYS A 56 0.66 -13.87 3.76
C LYS A 56 0.72 -15.17 2.94
N ALA A 57 0.12 -15.20 1.76
CA ALA A 57 -0.05 -16.39 0.93
C ALA A 57 0.94 -16.45 -0.26
N ILE A 58 2.16 -15.92 -0.08
CA ILE A 58 3.21 -15.95 -1.10
C ILE A 58 3.58 -17.39 -1.47
N THR A 59 3.57 -17.67 -2.78
CA THR A 59 3.91 -18.98 -3.35
C THR A 59 5.32 -19.04 -3.93
N GLY A 60 5.89 -17.89 -4.31
CA GLY A 60 7.25 -17.79 -4.82
C GLY A 60 7.58 -16.40 -5.37
N PRO A 61 8.86 -16.15 -5.70
CA PRO A 61 9.28 -14.89 -6.29
C PRO A 61 8.72 -14.73 -7.70
N PHE A 62 8.41 -13.49 -8.06
CA PHE A 62 8.21 -13.10 -9.44
C PHE A 62 9.55 -13.17 -10.19
N LYS A 63 9.54 -13.68 -11.43
CA LYS A 63 10.77 -14.03 -12.16
C LYS A 63 11.01 -13.19 -13.41
N ASN A 64 10.07 -12.33 -13.80
CA ASN A 64 10.24 -11.54 -15.01
C ASN A 64 11.07 -10.29 -14.70
N LEU A 65 11.91 -9.89 -15.65
CA LEU A 65 12.74 -8.69 -15.53
C LEU A 65 11.92 -7.39 -15.56
N ASN A 66 10.82 -7.40 -16.30
CA ASN A 66 9.90 -6.26 -16.38
C ASN A 66 8.86 -6.39 -15.27
N VAL A 67 9.08 -5.65 -14.18
CA VAL A 67 8.25 -5.70 -12.97
C VAL A 67 7.03 -4.78 -13.02
N VAL A 68 7.01 -3.83 -13.94
CA VAL A 68 5.85 -2.97 -14.19
C VAL A 68 5.11 -3.51 -15.41
N PRO A 69 3.83 -3.90 -15.28
CA PRO A 69 3.04 -4.41 -16.39
C PRO A 69 2.76 -3.29 -17.39
N LYS A 70 2.72 -3.62 -18.69
CA LYS A 70 2.42 -2.67 -19.77
C LYS A 70 0.92 -2.44 -19.97
N ASP A 71 0.10 -3.36 -19.47
CA ASP A 71 -1.35 -3.36 -19.61
C ASP A 71 -2.01 -3.83 -18.31
N GLY A 72 -3.34 -3.71 -18.26
CA GLY A 72 -4.13 -4.07 -17.08
C GLY A 72 -4.06 -3.00 -15.99
N HIS A 73 -4.17 -3.44 -14.73
CA HIS A 73 -4.34 -2.54 -13.59
C HIS A 73 -3.32 -2.80 -12.48
N MET A 74 -2.93 -1.75 -11.77
CA MET A 74 -2.24 -1.84 -10.49
C MET A 74 -3.13 -1.27 -9.40
N ILE A 75 -3.23 -1.96 -8.26
CA ILE A 75 -4.01 -1.51 -7.11
C ILE A 75 -3.02 -1.20 -5.98
N LYS A 76 -3.00 0.04 -5.51
CA LYS A 76 -2.23 0.48 -4.34
C LYS A 76 -3.13 0.47 -3.11
N ILE A 77 -2.81 -0.37 -2.13
CA ILE A 77 -3.62 -0.56 -0.92
C ILE A 77 -2.75 -0.22 0.30
N PRO A 78 -2.85 1.00 0.84
CA PRO A 78 -2.19 1.34 2.09
C PRO A 78 -2.84 0.57 3.25
N LEU A 79 -2.05 0.02 4.15
CA LEU A 79 -2.54 -0.66 5.34
C LEU A 79 -2.84 0.36 6.42
N SER A 80 -3.91 0.15 7.20
CA SER A 80 -4.30 1.03 8.31
C SER A 80 -3.16 1.23 9.30
N LYS A 81 -2.41 0.16 9.57
CA LYS A 81 -1.19 0.11 10.38
C LYS A 81 -0.17 -0.85 9.76
N PRO A 82 1.13 -0.70 10.07
CA PRO A 82 2.13 -1.66 9.63
C PRO A 82 1.83 -3.08 10.16
N ILE A 83 2.10 -4.10 9.34
CA ILE A 83 1.85 -5.50 9.64
C ILE A 83 3.12 -6.31 9.37
N SER A 84 3.54 -7.10 10.36
CA SER A 84 4.65 -8.04 10.18
C SER A 84 4.22 -9.23 9.34
N ILE A 85 4.97 -9.48 8.27
CA ILE A 85 4.88 -10.66 7.41
C ILE A 85 6.08 -11.54 7.71
N THR A 86 5.81 -12.78 8.09
CA THR A 86 6.85 -13.76 8.35
C THR A 86 6.49 -15.05 7.64
N ASN A 87 7.18 -15.30 6.54
CA ASN A 87 7.11 -16.54 5.79
C ASN A 87 8.50 -16.84 5.19
N ARG A 88 8.60 -17.92 4.41
CA ARG A 88 9.87 -18.36 3.81
C ARG A 88 10.44 -17.42 2.73
N TRP A 89 9.67 -16.44 2.27
CA TRP A 89 10.01 -15.53 1.17
C TRP A 89 10.25 -14.10 1.64
N LEU A 90 9.60 -13.69 2.72
CA LEU A 90 9.70 -12.36 3.30
C LEU A 90 9.62 -12.43 4.83
N HIS A 91 10.55 -11.74 5.47
CA HIS A 91 10.55 -11.49 6.91
C HIS A 91 10.71 -9.98 7.13
N SER A 92 9.60 -9.25 7.10
CA SER A 92 9.63 -7.79 7.21
C SER A 92 8.30 -7.24 7.71
N THR A 93 8.24 -5.94 7.98
CA THR A 93 7.01 -5.21 8.31
C THR A 93 6.60 -4.37 7.12
N ILE A 94 5.40 -4.61 6.61
CA ILE A 94 4.84 -3.91 5.46
C ILE A 94 3.79 -2.89 5.92
N ASP A 95 3.66 -1.77 5.22
CA ASP A 95 2.62 -0.76 5.46
C ASP A 95 1.73 -0.54 4.22
N GLU A 96 2.03 -1.20 3.11
CA GLU A 96 1.32 -1.11 1.85
C GLU A 96 1.42 -2.43 1.07
N VAL A 97 0.38 -2.73 0.28
CA VAL A 97 0.38 -3.83 -0.69
C VAL A 97 0.05 -3.27 -2.06
N LEU A 98 0.93 -3.47 -3.05
CA LEU A 98 0.60 -3.23 -4.45
C LEU A 98 0.24 -4.53 -5.14
N ILE A 99 -0.87 -4.54 -5.85
CA ILE A 99 -1.36 -5.72 -6.58
C ILE A 99 -1.32 -5.40 -8.06
N LEU A 100 -0.55 -6.18 -8.81
CA LEU A 100 -0.32 -6.01 -10.24
C LEU A 100 -1.16 -7.04 -11.00
N LEU A 101 -2.05 -6.55 -11.87
CA LEU A 101 -3.06 -7.31 -12.60
C LEU A 101 -2.90 -7.12 -14.11
N PRO A 102 -1.82 -7.62 -14.72
CA PRO A 102 -1.66 -7.63 -16.17
C PRO A 102 -2.79 -8.42 -16.85
N LEU A 103 -3.13 -8.06 -18.09
CA LEU A 103 -4.22 -8.72 -18.84
C LEU A 103 -3.86 -10.16 -19.19
N ASN A 104 -2.63 -10.37 -19.67
CA ASN A 104 -2.19 -11.64 -20.28
C ASN A 104 -1.20 -12.43 -19.43
N GLU A 105 -0.97 -12.02 -18.18
CA GLU A 105 -0.04 -12.68 -17.26
C GLU A 105 -0.72 -13.01 -15.92
N LYS A 106 -0.05 -13.84 -15.12
CA LYS A 106 -0.52 -14.16 -13.76
C LYS A 106 -0.40 -12.93 -12.86
N PRO A 107 -1.41 -12.60 -12.05
CA PRO A 107 -1.29 -11.60 -11.00
C PRO A 107 -0.11 -11.84 -10.06
N TYR A 108 0.50 -10.76 -9.62
CA TYR A 108 1.56 -10.76 -8.61
C TYR A 108 1.43 -9.52 -7.73
N ILE A 109 2.13 -9.52 -6.61
CA ILE A 109 2.15 -8.38 -5.68
C ILE A 109 3.55 -7.79 -5.59
N MET A 110 3.61 -6.53 -5.21
CA MET A 110 4.82 -5.84 -4.78
C MET A 110 4.66 -5.39 -3.32
N LEU A 111 5.67 -5.66 -2.51
CA LEU A 111 5.76 -5.28 -1.10
C LEU A 111 7.08 -4.55 -0.88
N TYR A 112 7.07 -3.50 -0.06
CA TYR A 112 8.30 -2.90 0.45
C TYR A 112 8.72 -3.61 1.73
N ASP A 113 10.02 -3.88 1.88
CA ASP A 113 10.58 -4.26 3.17
C ASP A 113 10.86 -3.03 4.05
N ASP A 114 11.41 -3.27 5.23
CA ASP A 114 11.80 -2.30 6.25
C ASP A 114 12.99 -1.41 5.81
N GLU A 115 13.73 -1.84 4.80
CA GLU A 115 14.77 -1.04 4.13
C GLU A 115 14.22 -0.28 2.91
N ASN A 116 12.91 -0.34 2.68
CA ASN A 116 12.20 0.25 1.55
C ASN A 116 12.63 -0.31 0.18
N ASN A 117 13.11 -1.56 0.14
CA ASN A 117 13.37 -2.28 -1.09
C ASN A 117 12.09 -2.95 -1.61
N PRO A 118 11.77 -2.83 -2.92
CA PRO A 118 10.60 -3.48 -3.49
C PRO A 118 10.86 -4.97 -3.78
N HIS A 119 9.93 -5.82 -3.34
CA HIS A 119 9.95 -7.26 -3.57
C HIS A 119 8.69 -7.72 -4.29
N PHE A 120 8.86 -8.58 -5.30
CA PHE A 120 7.77 -9.02 -6.18
C PHE A 120 7.49 -10.51 -6.03
N TYR A 121 6.21 -10.87 -5.86
CA TYR A 121 5.82 -12.23 -5.51
C TYR A 121 4.55 -12.71 -6.20
N TYR A 122 4.52 -13.99 -6.56
CA TYR A 122 3.27 -14.68 -6.86
C TYR A 122 2.57 -15.10 -5.56
N VAL A 123 1.24 -15.05 -5.55
CA VAL A 123 0.41 -15.35 -4.37
C VAL A 123 -0.65 -16.40 -4.68
N LYS A 124 -1.12 -17.10 -3.65
CA LYS A 124 -2.27 -17.99 -3.76
C LYS A 124 -3.56 -17.16 -3.70
N GLY A 125 -4.52 -17.49 -4.57
CA GLY A 125 -5.81 -16.80 -4.68
C GLY A 125 -5.97 -16.09 -6.03
N ASP A 126 -7.04 -15.31 -6.18
CA ASP A 126 -7.29 -14.48 -7.37
C ASP A 126 -7.45 -13.00 -7.00
N PRO A 127 -6.34 -12.24 -6.99
CA PRO A 127 -6.39 -10.81 -6.66
C PRO A 127 -7.25 -9.97 -7.62
N LYS A 128 -7.64 -10.50 -8.79
CA LYS A 128 -8.54 -9.79 -9.73
C LYS A 128 -9.93 -9.55 -9.13
N VAL A 129 -10.33 -10.29 -8.11
CA VAL A 129 -11.61 -10.09 -7.39
C VAL A 129 -11.70 -8.69 -6.79
N LEU A 130 -10.58 -8.08 -6.39
CA LEU A 130 -10.56 -6.74 -5.81
C LEU A 130 -11.02 -5.64 -6.79
N LEU A 131 -10.73 -5.78 -8.09
CA LEU A 131 -11.23 -4.83 -9.10
C LEU A 131 -12.76 -4.77 -9.13
N LYS A 132 -13.41 -5.94 -8.96
CA LYS A 132 -14.87 -6.02 -8.92
C LYS A 132 -15.43 -5.33 -7.68
N GLN A 133 -14.78 -5.48 -6.52
CA GLN A 133 -15.19 -4.81 -5.28
C GLN A 133 -15.09 -3.29 -5.38
N MET A 134 -14.15 -2.77 -6.19
CA MET A 134 -13.94 -1.35 -6.43
C MET A 134 -14.70 -0.80 -7.65
N ASN A 135 -15.58 -1.62 -8.27
CA ASN A 135 -16.34 -1.30 -9.48
C ASN A 135 -15.47 -0.88 -10.69
N VAL A 136 -14.26 -1.41 -10.80
CA VAL A 136 -13.36 -1.18 -11.95
C VAL A 136 -13.50 -2.31 -12.96
N ARG A 137 -13.62 -1.96 -14.24
CA ARG A 137 -13.68 -2.93 -15.35
C ARG A 137 -12.27 -3.34 -15.76
N MET A 138 -12.08 -4.62 -16.09
CA MET A 138 -10.84 -5.11 -16.71
C MET A 138 -10.73 -4.65 -18.16
#